data_AF-A0A9D1ZCC9-F1
#
_entry.id   AF-A0A9D1ZCC9-F1
#
_cell.length_a   1.000
_cell.length_b   1.000
_cell.length_c   1.000
_cell.angle_alpha   90.00
_cell.angle_beta   90.00
_cell.angle_gamma   90.00
#
_symmetry.space_group_name_H-M   'P 1'
#
loop_
_entity.id
_entity.type
_entity.pdbx_description
1 polymer ?
#
loop_
_entity_poly.entity_id
_entity_poly.type
_entity_poly.pdbx_seq_one_letter_code
_entity_poly.pdbx_strand_id
1 'polypeptide(L)'
;MKRMLCLLLGLCLLLGGCTAGNKESSSSEPESQVSAAEPAAGGITEEEAVERVRELLISNSQKLCTTDENIAMLQNSQFTCEGTVTVEDIECWLVKKGTGSYAVSKDGEHLYEWQEVTGSYAPIQ
;
A
#
# COMPACT_ATOMS: atom_id res chain seq x y z
N MET A 1 1.97 -11.83 -33.70
CA MET A 1 2.97 -12.87 -34.04
C MET A 1 4.13 -12.23 -34.79
N LYS A 2 5.36 -12.71 -34.55
CA LYS A 2 6.62 -12.49 -35.31
C LYS A 2 7.52 -11.29 -34.94
N ARG A 3 8.26 -11.42 -33.83
CA ARG A 3 9.67 -10.96 -33.70
C ARG A 3 10.45 -11.92 -32.79
N MET A 4 10.80 -13.06 -33.37
CA MET A 4 11.75 -14.05 -32.84
C MET A 4 12.73 -14.33 -33.97
N LEU A 5 13.99 -14.60 -33.64
CA LEU A 5 15.18 -14.78 -34.51
C LEU A 5 16.02 -13.51 -34.75
N CYS A 6 16.94 -13.26 -33.82
CA CYS A 6 18.35 -12.93 -34.11
C CYS A 6 19.19 -13.52 -32.98
N LEU A 7 19.10 -14.84 -32.85
CA LEU A 7 20.07 -15.64 -32.11
C LEU A 7 21.32 -15.80 -32.98
N LEU A 8 22.47 -15.78 -32.31
CA LEU A 8 23.72 -16.45 -32.70
C LEU A 8 24.51 -15.80 -33.86
N LEU A 9 25.67 -15.21 -33.54
CA LEU A 9 26.97 -15.59 -34.13
C LEU A 9 28.11 -14.67 -33.65
N GLY A 10 29.13 -15.27 -33.04
CA GLY A 10 30.41 -14.65 -32.68
C GLY A 10 30.66 -14.77 -31.18
N LEU A 11 31.00 -15.92 -30.60
CA LEU A 11 32.06 -16.87 -30.96
C LEU A 11 33.40 -16.18 -31.23
N CYS A 12 34.07 -15.76 -30.16
CA CYS A 12 35.51 -15.86 -29.94
C CYS A 12 35.69 -15.86 -28.41
N LEU A 13 35.90 -17.01 -27.77
CA LEU A 13 37.23 -17.60 -27.56
C LEU A 13 38.22 -16.57 -27.02
N LEU A 14 38.63 -16.70 -25.76
CA LEU A 14 40.01 -17.06 -25.38
C LEU A 14 40.22 -16.84 -23.86
N LEU A 15 40.43 -17.97 -23.16
CA LEU A 15 41.48 -18.18 -22.15
C LEU A 15 41.49 -17.35 -20.86
N GLY A 16 41.19 -18.02 -19.75
CA GLY A 16 41.56 -17.61 -18.40
C GLY A 16 41.49 -18.82 -17.46
N GLY A 17 42.64 -19.42 -17.17
CA GLY A 17 42.80 -20.76 -16.61
C GLY A 17 42.37 -20.99 -15.16
N CYS A 18 42.30 -22.29 -14.85
CA CYS A 18 41.93 -22.94 -13.60
C CYS A 18 42.79 -22.57 -12.38
N THR A 19 42.17 -22.54 -11.20
CA THR A 19 42.78 -23.06 -9.96
C THR A 19 41.76 -23.92 -9.21
N ALA A 20 42.16 -25.16 -8.93
CA ALA A 20 41.42 -26.12 -8.11
C ALA A 20 41.46 -25.72 -6.62
N GLY A 21 40.36 -25.96 -5.89
CA GLY A 21 40.30 -25.69 -4.45
C GLY A 21 39.02 -26.18 -3.78
N ASN A 22 38.94 -27.50 -3.57
CA ASN A 22 38.39 -28.19 -2.39
C ASN A 22 37.16 -27.62 -1.64
N LYS A 23 36.02 -28.31 -1.81
CA LYS A 23 35.19 -28.95 -0.74
C LYS A 23 34.77 -28.11 0.47
N GLU A 24 33.48 -27.80 0.61
CA GLU A 24 32.60 -28.35 1.65
C GLU A 24 31.16 -27.83 1.56
N SER A 25 30.28 -28.64 2.12
CA SER A 25 28.83 -28.53 2.30
C SER A 25 28.32 -27.15 2.72
N SER A 26 27.12 -26.79 2.25
CA SER A 26 25.93 -26.77 3.12
C SER A 26 24.72 -26.32 2.30
N SER A 27 23.68 -27.15 2.31
CA SER A 27 22.33 -26.76 1.93
C SER A 27 21.82 -25.75 2.96
N SER A 28 21.51 -24.54 2.53
CA SER A 28 20.64 -23.65 3.28
C SER A 28 19.81 -22.87 2.28
N GLU A 29 18.50 -23.03 2.42
CA GLU A 29 17.45 -22.38 1.65
C GLU A 29 17.68 -20.86 1.55
N PRO A 30 17.24 -20.19 0.48
CA PRO A 30 17.18 -18.74 0.50
C PRO A 30 16.08 -18.36 1.49
N GLU A 31 16.48 -17.81 2.64
CA GLU A 31 15.55 -17.09 3.50
C GLU A 31 14.87 -16.02 2.64
N SER A 32 13.58 -16.24 2.40
CA SER A 32 12.66 -15.26 1.85
C SER A 32 12.60 -14.11 2.84
N GLN A 33 13.54 -13.17 2.73
CA GLN A 33 13.48 -11.90 3.42
C GLN A 33 12.32 -11.13 2.80
N VAL A 34 11.13 -11.29 3.41
CA VAL A 34 10.11 -10.25 3.40
C VAL A 34 10.79 -9.07 4.08
N SER A 35 11.32 -8.14 3.28
CA SER A 35 11.71 -6.82 3.75
C SER A 35 10.46 -6.14 4.27
N ALA A 36 10.16 -6.37 5.55
CA ALA A 36 9.32 -5.48 6.32
C ALA A 36 10.07 -4.15 6.34
N ALA A 37 9.65 -3.22 5.48
CA ALA A 37 10.07 -1.85 5.57
C ALA A 37 9.72 -1.37 6.98
N GLU A 38 10.74 -1.05 7.78
CA GLU A 38 10.55 -0.40 9.08
C GLU A 38 9.69 0.86 8.87
N PRO A 39 8.61 1.07 9.64
CA PRO A 39 7.81 2.27 9.50
C PRO A 39 8.70 3.47 9.82
N ALA A 40 8.74 4.43 8.90
CA ALA A 40 9.36 5.73 9.14
C ALA A 40 8.77 6.30 10.44
N ALA A 41 9.65 6.62 11.39
CA ALA A 41 9.30 6.96 12.76
C ALA A 41 8.16 8.00 12.85
N GLY A 42 6.98 7.55 13.30
CA GLY A 42 5.85 8.40 13.67
C GLY A 42 4.55 8.20 12.86
N GLY A 43 4.53 7.36 11.83
CA GLY A 43 3.32 7.10 11.03
C GLY A 43 2.60 5.80 11.37
N ILE A 44 1.28 5.78 11.18
CA ILE A 44 0.44 4.58 11.24
C ILE A 44 0.70 3.66 10.05
N THR A 45 0.51 2.35 10.22
CA THR A 45 0.61 1.36 9.14
C THR A 45 -0.59 1.38 8.19
N GLU A 46 -0.55 0.59 7.12
CA GLU A 46 -1.68 0.44 6.18
C GLU A 46 -2.92 -0.15 6.87
N GLU A 47 -2.72 -1.15 7.72
CA GLU A 47 -3.79 -1.79 8.48
C GLU A 47 -4.41 -0.82 9.49
N GLU A 48 -3.56 -0.08 10.20
CA GLU A 48 -3.99 0.96 11.13
C GLU A 48 -4.74 2.08 10.41
N ALA A 49 -4.32 2.48 9.20
CA ALA A 49 -5.01 3.47 8.39
C ALA A 49 -6.43 3.03 8.00
N VAL A 50 -6.59 1.75 7.63
CA VAL A 50 -7.91 1.17 7.31
C VAL A 50 -8.84 1.23 8.52
N GLU A 51 -8.37 0.78 9.69
CA GLU A 51 -9.17 0.84 10.91
C GLU A 51 -9.46 2.28 11.33
N ARG A 52 -8.48 3.18 11.18
CA ARG A 52 -8.64 4.59 11.52
C ARG A 52 -9.70 5.29 10.67
N VAL A 53 -9.76 5.01 9.37
CA VAL A 53 -10.82 5.53 8.48
C VAL A 53 -12.18 5.03 8.94
N ARG A 54 -12.32 3.74 9.29
CA ARG A 54 -13.58 3.18 9.80
C ARG A 54 -14.02 3.89 11.07
N GLU A 55 -13.13 4.04 12.04
CA GLU A 55 -13.42 4.71 13.32
C GLU A 55 -13.87 6.16 13.13
N LEU A 56 -13.12 6.92 12.33
CA LEU A 56 -13.41 8.33 12.08
C LEU A 56 -14.75 8.52 11.35
N LEU A 57 -15.07 7.66 10.38
CA LEU A 57 -16.37 7.68 9.71
C LEU A 57 -17.52 7.34 10.67
N ILE A 58 -17.35 6.34 11.54
CA ILE A 58 -18.36 6.00 12.56
C ILE A 58 -18.55 7.15 13.53
N SER A 59 -17.46 7.74 14.02
CA SER A 59 -17.49 8.90 14.91
C SER A 59 -18.21 10.09 14.26
N ASN A 60 -17.90 10.40 13.01
CA ASN A 60 -18.60 11.45 12.25
C ASN A 60 -20.10 11.13 12.09
N SER A 61 -20.45 9.89 11.73
CA SER A 61 -21.86 9.47 11.61
C SER A 61 -22.64 9.68 12.91
N GLN A 62 -22.03 9.36 14.06
CA GLN A 62 -22.62 9.59 15.38
C GLN A 62 -22.85 11.08 15.68
N LYS A 63 -21.91 11.96 15.30
CA LYS A 63 -22.07 13.42 15.45
C LYS A 63 -23.23 13.98 14.63
N LEU A 64 -23.51 13.39 13.46
CA LEU A 64 -24.58 13.80 12.55
C LEU A 64 -25.96 13.22 12.91
N CYS A 65 -26.11 12.60 14.09
CA CYS A 65 -27.36 12.02 14.58
C CYS A 65 -28.00 11.01 13.59
N THR A 66 -27.19 10.18 12.94
CA THR A 66 -27.66 9.14 12.02
C THR A 66 -28.32 7.96 12.75
N THR A 67 -28.98 7.07 12.00
CA THR A 67 -29.54 5.82 12.52
C THR A 67 -28.47 4.78 12.83
N ASP A 68 -28.79 3.83 13.71
CA ASP A 68 -27.94 2.66 14.00
C ASP A 68 -27.64 1.82 12.76
N GLU A 69 -28.56 1.84 11.78
CA GLU A 69 -28.39 1.19 10.49
C GLU A 69 -27.18 1.75 9.72
N ASN A 70 -27.00 3.08 9.70
CA ASN A 70 -25.86 3.70 9.02
C ASN A 70 -24.52 3.32 9.67
N ILE A 71 -24.50 3.24 11.01
CA ILE A 71 -23.31 2.81 11.77
C ILE A 71 -23.02 1.33 11.47
N ALA A 72 -24.03 0.47 11.50
CA ALA A 72 -23.89 -0.95 11.16
C ALA A 72 -23.38 -1.14 9.73
N MET A 73 -23.84 -0.33 8.77
CA MET A 73 -23.31 -0.35 7.40
C MET A 73 -21.81 -0.04 7.37
N LEU A 74 -21.33 0.97 8.12
CA LEU A 74 -19.91 1.29 8.20
C LEU A 74 -19.09 0.17 8.87
N GLN A 75 -19.61 -0.42 9.95
CA GLN A 75 -18.94 -1.52 10.65
C GLN A 75 -18.78 -2.77 9.76
N ASN A 76 -19.78 -3.08 8.95
CA ASN A 76 -19.77 -4.25 8.06
C ASN A 76 -19.16 -3.98 6.68
N SER A 77 -18.78 -2.73 6.39
CA SER A 77 -18.16 -2.38 5.12
C SER A 77 -16.72 -2.91 5.05
N GLN A 78 -16.35 -3.41 3.87
CA GLN A 78 -14.96 -3.72 3.56
C GLN A 78 -14.22 -2.42 3.20
N PHE A 79 -13.09 -2.22 3.84
CA PHE A 79 -12.15 -1.15 3.55
C PHE A 79 -10.83 -1.75 3.08
N THR A 80 -10.12 -1.05 2.22
CA THR A 80 -8.83 -1.53 1.68
C THR A 80 -7.90 -0.35 1.48
N CYS A 81 -6.67 -0.45 1.97
CA CYS A 81 -5.62 0.51 1.65
C CYS A 81 -5.09 0.21 0.23
N GLU A 82 -5.03 1.23 -0.63
CA GLU A 82 -4.53 1.12 -2.01
C GLU A 82 -3.21 1.90 -2.22
N GLY A 83 -2.51 2.23 -1.14
CA GLY A 83 -1.25 2.96 -1.14
C GLY A 83 -1.39 4.38 -0.59
N THR A 84 -0.69 5.35 -1.18
CA THR A 84 -0.68 6.75 -0.71
C THR A 84 -1.21 7.73 -1.75
N VAL A 85 -1.69 8.88 -1.26
CA VAL A 85 -2.15 10.01 -2.07
C VAL A 85 -1.71 11.31 -1.39
N THR A 86 -1.49 12.37 -2.18
CA THR A 86 -1.18 13.70 -1.63
C THR A 86 -2.44 14.56 -1.54
N VAL A 87 -2.70 15.10 -0.35
CA VAL A 87 -3.78 16.06 -0.08
C VAL A 87 -3.12 17.34 0.44
N GLU A 88 -3.24 18.46 -0.31
CA GLU A 88 -2.66 19.76 0.09
C GLU A 88 -1.20 19.67 0.55
N ASP A 89 -0.35 19.02 -0.25
CA ASP A 89 1.09 18.77 0.02
C ASP A 89 1.38 17.82 1.21
N ILE A 90 0.36 17.20 1.80
CA ILE A 90 0.49 16.20 2.85
C ILE A 90 0.33 14.80 2.24
N GLU A 91 1.26 13.89 2.53
CA GLU A 91 1.09 12.48 2.17
C GLU A 91 0.10 11.80 3.12
N CYS A 92 -0.89 11.13 2.54
CA CYS A 92 -1.94 10.40 3.23
C CYS A 92 -2.00 8.95 2.74
N TRP A 93 -2.53 8.06 3.57
CA TRP A 93 -2.97 6.73 3.14
C TRP A 93 -4.26 6.83 2.34
N LEU A 94 -4.32 6.16 1.19
CA LEU A 94 -5.51 6.05 0.36
C LEU A 94 -6.30 4.80 0.75
N VAL A 95 -7.52 4.99 1.26
CA VAL A 95 -8.40 3.89 1.66
C VAL A 95 -9.69 3.91 0.83
N LYS A 96 -10.05 2.76 0.26
CA LYS A 96 -11.29 2.57 -0.49
C LYS A 96 -12.37 1.90 0.35
N LYS A 97 -13.62 2.24 0.05
CA LYS A 97 -14.83 1.57 0.55
C LYS A 97 -15.86 1.53 -0.59
N GLY A 98 -15.94 0.42 -1.31
CA GLY A 98 -16.72 0.35 -2.55
C GLY A 98 -16.23 1.39 -3.57
N THR A 99 -17.10 2.29 -4.01
CA THR A 99 -16.73 3.41 -4.89
C THR A 99 -16.20 4.63 -4.13
N GLY A 100 -16.36 4.68 -2.80
CA GLY A 100 -15.87 5.76 -1.97
C GLY A 100 -14.34 5.73 -1.85
N SER A 101 -13.73 6.92 -1.82
CA SER A 101 -12.28 7.09 -1.65
C SER A 101 -12.01 8.05 -0.51
N TYR A 102 -11.20 7.61 0.44
CA TYR A 102 -10.83 8.35 1.63
C TYR A 102 -9.32 8.50 1.69
N ALA A 103 -8.86 9.65 2.20
CA ALA A 103 -7.47 9.86 2.53
C ALA A 103 -7.37 10.08 4.03
N VAL A 104 -6.45 9.40 4.71
CA VAL A 104 -6.15 9.64 6.13
C VAL A 104 -4.68 10.03 6.27
N SER A 105 -4.39 11.07 7.06
CA SER A 105 -3.01 11.50 7.32
C SER A 105 -2.17 10.38 7.94
N LYS A 106 -0.85 10.42 7.74
CA LYS A 106 0.08 9.41 8.28
C LYS A 106 0.06 9.33 9.80
N ASP A 107 -0.37 10.37 10.51
CA ASP A 107 -0.58 10.36 11.97
C ASP A 107 -1.97 9.80 12.38
N GLY A 108 -2.89 9.58 11.44
CA GLY A 108 -4.24 9.10 11.69
C GLY A 108 -5.22 10.15 12.22
N GLU A 109 -4.85 11.43 12.30
CA GLU A 109 -5.70 12.45 12.92
C GLU A 109 -6.71 13.08 11.95
N HIS A 110 -6.36 13.19 10.67
CA HIS A 110 -7.14 13.93 9.68
C HIS A 110 -7.70 12.99 8.61
N LEU A 111 -9.02 13.05 8.42
CA LEU A 111 -9.75 12.28 7.41
C LEU A 111 -10.27 13.21 6.33
N TYR A 112 -10.12 12.78 5.08
CA TYR A 112 -10.65 13.45 3.91
C TYR A 112 -11.44 12.48 3.04
N GLU A 113 -12.46 12.98 2.36
CA GLU A 113 -13.24 12.25 1.37
C GLU A 113 -13.05 12.86 -0.01
N TRP A 114 -12.88 11.99 -1.02
CA TRP A 114 -12.86 12.41 -2.42
C TRP A 114 -14.24 12.90 -2.84
N GLN A 115 -14.29 14.14 -3.34
CA GLN A 115 -15.49 14.75 -3.89
C GLN A 115 -15.39 14.75 -5.41
N GLU A 116 -16.17 13.91 -6.08
CA GLU A 116 -16.18 13.82 -7.56
C GLU A 116 -16.54 15.15 -8.22
N VAL A 117 -17.41 15.94 -7.58
CA VAL A 117 -17.89 17.23 -8.10
C VAL A 117 -16.77 18.26 -8.17
N THR A 118 -15.90 18.31 -7.15
CA THR A 118 -14.78 19.25 -7.10
C THR A 118 -13.49 18.65 -7.65
N GLY A 119 -13.42 17.32 -7.80
CA GLY A 119 -12.20 16.62 -8.19
C GLY A 119 -11.10 16.75 -7.14
N SER A 120 -11.46 16.82 -5.86
CA SER A 120 -10.52 17.05 -4.77
C SER A 120 -10.92 16.32 -3.50
N TYR A 121 -9.97 16.15 -2.59
CA TYR A 121 -10.25 15.71 -1.22
C TYR A 121 -10.76 16.87 -0.38
N ALA A 122 -11.81 16.62 0.41
CA ALA A 122 -12.38 17.58 1.36
C ALA A 122 -12.33 16.99 2.78
N PRO A 123 -12.01 17.79 3.81
CA PRO A 123 -11.90 17.29 5.17
C PRO A 123 -13.26 16.87 5.75
N ILE A 124 -13.25 15.78 6.51
CA ILE A 124 -14.37 15.29 7.31
C ILE A 124 -14.12 15.69 8.78
N GLN A 125 -15.07 16.37 9.42
CA GLN A 125 -14.95 16.92 10.78
C GLN A 125 -15.59 16.05 11.87
#